data_AF-A0A0D2NBC1-F1
#
_entry.id   AF-A0A0D2NBC1-F1
#
_cell.length_a   1.000
_cell.length_b   1.000
_cell.length_c   1.000
_cell.angle_alpha   90.00
_cell.angle_beta   90.00
_cell.angle_gamma   90.00
#
_symmetry.space_group_name_H-M   'P 1'
#
loop_
_entity.id
_entity.type
_entity.pdbx_description
1 polymer ?
#
loop_
_entity_poly.entity_id
_entity_poly.type
_entity_poly.pdbx_seq_one_letter_code
_entity_poly.pdbx_strand_id
1 'polypeptide(L)'
;MLGKAFLTRSSIWLPVSSLRSWRVRPRSLDSPRWNHAAPKKTVVEQYLLDRVKLAGPLSFATYMQQCLSHPTHGYYMNPANSVFGARGDFITSPEISQMFGEYTG
;
A
#
# COMPACT_ATOMS: atom_id res chain seq x y z
N MET A 1 7.05 59.99 43.42
CA MET A 1 8.21 59.90 42.51
C MET A 1 8.09 58.63 41.69
N LEU A 2 8.39 58.75 40.40
CA LEU A 2 8.06 57.83 39.30
C LEU A 2 8.61 56.40 39.46
N GLY A 3 7.85 55.43 38.94
CA GLY A 3 8.35 54.09 38.65
C GLY A 3 7.34 53.28 37.85
N LYS A 4 7.26 53.53 36.53
CA LYS A 4 6.55 52.65 35.59
C LYS A 4 7.48 51.48 35.24
N ALA A 5 7.06 50.25 35.51
CA ALA A 5 7.65 49.05 34.93
C ALA A 5 6.54 48.27 34.21
N PHE A 6 6.63 48.28 32.89
CA PHE A 6 5.76 47.57 31.96
C PHE A 6 6.12 46.07 32.06
N LEU A 7 5.27 45.25 32.67
CA LEU A 7 5.45 43.80 32.71
C LEU A 7 4.44 43.15 31.75
N THR A 8 4.91 42.80 30.55
CA THR A 8 4.12 42.03 29.59
C THR A 8 3.92 40.61 30.13
N ARG A 9 2.67 40.29 30.45
CA ARG A 9 2.22 38.97 30.91
C ARG A 9 2.25 38.00 29.75
N SER A 10 3.23 37.10 29.68
CA SER A 10 3.09 35.67 29.35
C SER A 10 4.44 35.03 29.04
N SER A 11 5.05 34.42 30.06
CA SER A 11 6.21 33.53 29.90
C SER A 11 5.76 32.13 30.30
N ILE A 12 5.24 31.36 29.35
CA ILE A 12 5.02 29.92 29.55
C ILE A 12 6.29 29.22 29.07
N TRP A 13 7.06 28.73 30.03
CA TRP A 13 8.14 27.77 29.82
C TRP A 13 7.49 26.39 29.57
N LEU A 14 7.54 25.86 28.35
CA LEU A 14 7.22 24.45 28.09
C LEU A 14 8.51 23.62 28.18
N PRO A 15 8.53 22.52 28.96
CA PRO A 15 9.71 21.65 29.05
C PRO A 15 9.92 20.83 27.77
N VAL A 16 11.19 20.63 27.40
CA VAL A 16 11.66 19.73 26.33
C VAL A 16 11.51 18.26 26.78
N SER A 17 10.28 17.80 26.96
CA SER A 17 9.95 16.38 27.13
C SER A 17 8.82 15.92 26.20
N SER A 18 8.31 16.82 25.36
CA SER A 18 7.25 16.55 24.37
C SER A 18 7.82 16.17 22.99
N LEU A 19 8.73 15.19 22.94
CA LEU A 19 9.26 14.66 21.67
C LEU A 19 9.40 13.13 21.69
N ARG A 20 8.50 12.44 22.40
CA ARG A 20 8.49 10.97 22.40
C ARG A 20 7.11 10.37 22.61
N SER A 21 6.24 10.44 21.61
CA SER A 21 5.26 9.37 21.40
C SER A 21 4.66 9.37 20.00
N TRP A 22 5.50 9.11 18.99
CA TRP A 22 5.02 8.35 17.84
C TRP A 22 4.79 6.90 18.28
N ARG A 23 3.81 6.69 19.17
CA ARG A 23 3.35 5.35 19.53
C ARG A 23 2.58 4.86 18.31
N VAL A 24 3.19 3.93 17.58
CA VAL A 24 2.52 3.13 16.55
C VAL A 24 1.18 2.69 17.12
N ARG A 25 0.07 3.22 16.58
CA ARG A 25 -1.26 2.70 16.88
C ARG A 25 -1.22 1.24 16.44
N PRO A 26 -1.45 0.25 17.31
CA PRO A 26 -1.60 -1.12 16.83
C PRO A 26 -2.76 -1.09 15.85
N ARG A 27 -2.50 -1.46 14.59
CA ARG A 27 -3.54 -1.62 13.58
C ARG A 27 -4.52 -2.66 14.14
N SER A 28 -5.65 -2.20 14.66
CA SER A 28 -6.77 -3.09 14.96
C SER A 28 -7.15 -3.76 13.65
N LEU A 29 -7.09 -5.09 13.61
CA LEU A 29 -7.56 -5.90 12.48
C LEU A 29 -9.09 -5.83 12.29
N ASP A 30 -9.75 -4.93 13.02
CA ASP A 30 -11.18 -4.64 12.95
C ASP A 30 -11.40 -3.31 12.23
N SER A 31 -10.88 -3.19 11.01
CA SER A 31 -11.49 -2.33 9.98
C SER A 31 -12.80 -2.97 9.51
N PRO A 32 -13.78 -2.22 8.97
CA PRO A 32 -15.08 -2.77 8.56
C PRO A 32 -14.86 -4.01 7.68
N ARG A 33 -15.16 -5.18 8.21
CA ARG A 33 -15.02 -6.43 7.47
C ARG A 33 -16.03 -6.35 6.34
N TRP A 34 -15.53 -6.21 5.12
CA TRP A 34 -16.26 -6.60 3.93
C TRP A 34 -16.85 -8.00 4.22
N ASN A 35 -18.18 -8.10 4.34
CA ASN A 35 -18.90 -9.35 4.58
C ASN A 35 -18.89 -10.19 3.30
N HIS A 36 -17.71 -10.63 2.88
CA HIS A 36 -17.56 -11.69 1.91
C HIS A 36 -17.21 -12.95 2.69
N ALA A 37 -17.97 -14.03 2.47
CA ALA A 37 -17.57 -15.36 2.89
C ALA A 37 -16.10 -15.55 2.51
N ALA A 38 -15.29 -16.13 3.42
CA ALA A 38 -13.86 -16.25 3.22
C ALA A 38 -13.59 -16.74 1.79
N PRO A 39 -12.84 -15.98 0.98
CA PRO A 39 -12.68 -16.30 -0.43
C PRO A 39 -12.07 -17.70 -0.56
N LYS A 40 -12.56 -18.46 -1.54
CA LYS A 40 -12.01 -19.80 -1.83
C LYS A 40 -10.53 -19.62 -2.16
N LYS A 41 -9.67 -20.41 -1.50
CA LYS A 41 -8.22 -20.37 -1.72
C LYS A 41 -7.91 -20.51 -3.21
N THR A 42 -7.12 -19.58 -3.71
CA THR A 42 -6.68 -19.60 -5.11
C THR A 42 -5.53 -20.59 -5.29
N VAL A 43 -5.29 -21.01 -6.54
CA VAL A 43 -4.18 -21.93 -6.84
C VAL A 43 -2.82 -21.29 -6.53
N VAL A 44 -2.67 -19.97 -6.78
CA VAL A 44 -1.44 -19.22 -6.45
C VAL A 44 -1.22 -19.14 -4.95
N GLU A 45 -2.27 -18.89 -4.18
CA GLU A 45 -2.19 -18.86 -2.72
C GLU A 45 -1.69 -20.20 -2.17
N GLN A 46 -2.25 -21.31 -2.66
CA GLN A 46 -1.82 -22.65 -2.25
C GLN A 46 -0.34 -22.90 -2.60
N TYR A 47 0.08 -22.55 -3.82
CA TYR A 47 1.48 -22.67 -4.26
C TYR A 47 2.44 -21.87 -3.37
N LEU A 48 2.10 -20.63 -3.03
CA LEU A 48 2.93 -19.77 -2.18
C LEU A 48 3.02 -20.30 -0.74
N LEU A 49 1.91 -20.78 -0.19
CA LEU A 49 1.90 -21.40 1.14
C LEU A 49 2.81 -22.62 1.20
N ASP A 50 2.79 -23.46 0.18
CA ASP A 50 3.63 -24.67 0.15
C ASP A 50 5.10 -24.31 -0.01
N ARG A 51 5.43 -23.28 -0.79
CA ARG A 51 6.80 -22.75 -0.85
C ARG A 51 7.31 -22.20 0.48
N VAL A 52 6.46 -21.46 1.21
CA VAL A 52 6.84 -20.92 2.52
C VAL A 52 7.07 -22.04 3.54
N LYS A 53 6.28 -23.11 3.48
CA LYS A 53 6.46 -24.29 4.36
C LYS A 53 7.76 -25.04 4.07
N LEU A 54 8.15 -25.15 2.79
CA LEU A 54 9.33 -25.92 2.38
C LEU A 54 10.64 -25.15 2.52
N ALA A 55 10.67 -23.88 2.11
CA ALA A 55 11.88 -23.08 2.01
C ALA A 55 11.99 -21.97 3.07
N GLY A 56 10.97 -21.82 3.92
CA GLY A 56 10.88 -20.74 4.89
C GLY A 56 10.33 -19.43 4.31
N PRO A 57 10.44 -18.31 5.05
CA PRO A 57 9.87 -17.02 4.65
C PRO A 57 10.34 -16.56 3.27
N LEU A 58 9.40 -16.11 2.45
CA LEU A 58 9.70 -15.50 1.15
C LEU A 58 10.01 -14.02 1.32
N SER A 59 10.99 -13.52 0.56
CA SER A 59 11.16 -12.07 0.43
C SER A 59 9.94 -11.48 -0.28
N PHE A 60 9.66 -10.21 0.00
CA PHE A 60 8.58 -9.48 -0.66
C PHE A 60 8.75 -9.47 -2.19
N ALA A 61 9.98 -9.31 -2.68
CA ALA A 61 10.28 -9.33 -4.10
C ALA A 61 9.89 -10.67 -4.75
N THR A 62 10.27 -11.80 -4.12
CA THR A 62 9.91 -13.13 -4.62
C THR A 62 8.41 -13.34 -4.60
N TYR A 63 7.74 -12.95 -3.52
CA TYR A 63 6.27 -13.02 -3.42
C TYR A 63 5.59 -12.24 -4.56
N MET A 64 5.99 -10.98 -4.77
CA MET A 64 5.43 -10.13 -5.83
C MET A 64 5.68 -10.70 -7.22
N GLN A 65 6.89 -11.20 -7.48
CA GLN A 65 7.21 -11.82 -8.76
C GLN A 65 6.26 -12.99 -9.07
N GLN A 66 5.97 -13.84 -8.08
CA GLN A 66 5.06 -14.96 -8.25
C GLN A 66 3.62 -14.48 -8.46
N CYS A 67 3.11 -13.55 -7.65
CA CYS A 67 1.74 -13.05 -7.81
C CYS A 67 1.51 -12.36 -9.16
N LEU A 68 2.50 -11.65 -9.68
CA LEU A 68 2.36 -10.88 -10.92
C LEU A 68 2.64 -11.70 -12.18
N SER A 69 3.66 -12.57 -12.13
CA SER A 69 4.27 -13.17 -13.32
C SER A 69 4.29 -14.70 -13.33
N HIS A 70 3.57 -15.38 -12.43
CA HIS A 70 3.46 -16.84 -12.49
C HIS A 70 2.85 -17.29 -13.82
N PRO A 71 3.43 -18.29 -14.52
CA PRO A 71 3.04 -18.63 -15.90
C PRO A 71 1.57 -19.00 -16.07
N THR A 72 0.98 -19.68 -15.09
CA THR A 72 -0.40 -20.18 -15.17
C THR A 72 -1.43 -19.25 -14.53
N HIS A 73 -1.01 -18.43 -13.58
CA HIS A 73 -1.94 -17.75 -12.66
C HIS A 73 -1.48 -16.36 -12.22
N GLY A 74 -0.35 -15.88 -12.76
CA GLY A 74 0.13 -14.54 -12.51
C GLY A 74 -0.87 -13.53 -13.02
N TYR A 75 -1.05 -12.45 -12.27
CA TYR A 75 -2.03 -11.42 -12.59
C TYR A 75 -1.90 -10.88 -14.02
N TYR A 76 -0.66 -10.64 -14.50
CA TYR A 76 -0.40 -10.14 -15.86
C TYR A 76 -0.25 -11.25 -16.91
N MET A 77 -0.23 -12.51 -16.51
CA MET A 77 0.03 -13.64 -17.41
C MET A 77 -1.25 -14.35 -17.84
N ASN A 78 -2.41 -14.01 -17.25
CA ASN A 78 -3.68 -14.64 -17.58
C ASN A 78 -4.27 -14.04 -18.87
N PRO A 79 -4.29 -14.78 -20.00
CA PRO A 79 -4.83 -14.27 -21.26
C PRO A 79 -6.36 -14.11 -21.24
N ALA A 80 -7.05 -14.77 -20.30
CA ALA A 80 -8.50 -14.68 -20.18
C ALA A 80 -8.99 -13.41 -19.48
N ASN A 81 -8.10 -12.61 -18.88
CA ASN A 81 -8.46 -11.38 -18.19
C ASN A 81 -7.74 -10.18 -18.82
N SER A 82 -8.48 -9.26 -19.42
CA SER A 82 -7.91 -8.02 -19.96
C SER A 82 -7.53 -7.09 -18.82
N VAL A 83 -6.27 -7.08 -18.42
CA VAL A 83 -5.79 -6.26 -17.28
C VAL A 83 -5.80 -4.76 -17.61
N PHE A 84 -5.50 -4.41 -18.86
CA PHE A 84 -5.42 -3.02 -19.33
C PHE A 84 -6.63 -2.60 -20.15
N GLY A 85 -6.88 -1.30 -20.17
CA GLY A 85 -7.91 -0.65 -20.99
C GLY A 85 -9.19 -0.35 -20.21
N ALA A 86 -10.19 0.24 -20.88
CA ALA A 86 -11.40 0.74 -20.22
C ALA A 86 -12.25 -0.33 -19.51
N ARG A 87 -12.07 -1.61 -19.85
CA ARG A 87 -12.74 -2.75 -19.21
C ARG A 87 -11.84 -3.55 -18.27
N GLY A 88 -10.56 -3.19 -18.19
CA GLY A 88 -9.62 -3.78 -17.25
C GLY A 88 -9.60 -3.07 -15.91
N ASP A 89 -8.72 -3.52 -15.03
CA ASP A 89 -8.55 -2.93 -13.70
C ASP A 89 -7.82 -1.58 -13.77
N PHE A 90 -7.03 -1.37 -14.83
CA PHE A 90 -6.26 -0.14 -15.05
C PHE A 90 -6.37 0.36 -16.48
N ILE A 91 -6.62 1.66 -16.63
CA ILE A 91 -6.46 2.36 -17.89
C ILE A 91 -5.11 3.07 -17.92
N THR A 92 -4.38 2.98 -19.02
CA THR A 92 -3.04 3.56 -19.19
C THR A 92 -3.07 4.69 -20.21
N SER A 93 -2.03 5.54 -20.24
CA SER A 93 -1.98 6.71 -21.15
C SER A 93 -2.13 6.35 -22.64
N PRO A 94 -1.50 5.27 -23.18
CA PRO A 94 -1.75 4.83 -24.56
C PRO A 94 -3.22 4.51 -24.84
N GLU A 95 -3.97 4.02 -23.85
CA GLU A 95 -5.39 3.66 -23.99
C GLU A 95 -6.32 4.89 -23.97
N ILE A 96 -5.84 6.05 -23.50
CA ILE A 96 -6.65 7.29 -23.40
C ILE A 96 -6.49 8.17 -24.63
N SER A 97 -5.26 8.28 -25.17
CA SER A 97 -4.99 9.18 -26.30
C SER A 97 -3.80 8.71 -27.13
N GLN A 98 -4.01 8.66 -28.46
CA GLN A 98 -2.97 8.36 -29.45
C GLN A 98 -1.79 9.36 -29.37
N MET A 99 -2.04 10.61 -28.99
CA MET A 99 -1.00 11.64 -28.87
C MET A 99 0.14 11.24 -27.95
N PHE A 100 -0.10 10.36 -26.97
CA PHE A 100 0.93 9.84 -26.08
C PHE A 100 1.99 9.02 -26.81
N GLY A 101 1.57 8.18 -27.77
CA GLY A 101 2.48 7.38 -28.59
C GLY A 101 3.31 8.25 -29.53
N GLU A 102 2.70 9.29 -30.08
CA GLU A 102 3.38 10.24 -30.98
C GLU A 102 4.41 11.13 -30.28
N TYR A 103 4.23 11.42 -28.99
CA TYR A 103 5.17 12.24 -28.23
C TYR A 103 6.39 11.46 -27.69
N THR A 104 6.27 10.14 -27.54
CA THR A 104 7.31 9.31 -26.92
C THR A 104 8.24 8.64 -27.96
N GLY A 105 7.79 8.50 -29.21
CA GLY A 105 8.53 7.90 -30.32
C GLY A 105 9.48 8.88 -31.02
#